data_AF-A0A5E4PU93-F1
#
_entry.id   AF-A0A5E4PU93-F1
#
_cell.length_a   1.000
_cell.length_b   1.000
_cell.length_c   1.000
_cell.angle_alpha   90.00
_cell.angle_beta   90.00
_cell.angle_gamma   90.00
#
_symmetry.space_group_name_H-M   'P 1'
#
loop_
_entity.id
_entity.type
_entity.pdbx_description
1 polymer ?
#
loop_
_entity_poly.entity_id
_entity_poly.type
_entity_poly.pdbx_seq_one_letter_code
_entity_poly.pdbx_strand_id
1 'polypeptide(L)'
;MGNQPYRNSNHLAGLVFEMAAVLKKRALAEYNKSFQEGPSSKKLHLVKKPLIGSSAAAFVGLLEKCKSSDEALQLLLRISDCLQFQESDVEEAIKKLSEHFQSEEESVVRVKILWLYCDIGLECPGANLNNLIEETIHLIKNETSHKVIAQGIATLIKLGSRLSEDKTLMNRLVAVARDNLKDTSHQVKCRCLQLISELYPICPEADRTAEMTAEADIIVKLLSDYSNAEDARVRCEAFKSLLVLHERGLTLSAQIYEHVCAALSDDYEIVREVALKLVWLLGNKYPENCE
;
A
#
# COMPACT_ATOMS: atom_id res chain seq x y z
N MET A 1 64.51 -52.57 -29.02
CA MET A 1 63.52 -52.58 -30.13
C MET A 1 62.14 -52.60 -29.51
N GLY A 2 61.28 -51.63 -29.83
CA GLY A 2 59.90 -51.53 -29.32
C GLY A 2 59.40 -50.08 -29.28
N ASN A 3 58.95 -49.57 -30.43
CA ASN A 3 58.24 -48.28 -30.57
C ASN A 3 56.81 -48.38 -30.03
N GLN A 4 56.33 -47.34 -29.32
CA GLN A 4 54.91 -46.98 -29.31
C GLN A 4 54.72 -45.45 -29.40
N PRO A 5 53.76 -44.94 -30.21
CA PRO A 5 53.59 -43.51 -30.47
C PRO A 5 52.29 -42.96 -29.88
N TYR A 6 52.32 -41.91 -29.05
CA TYR A 6 51.14 -41.07 -28.78
C TYR A 6 51.55 -39.68 -28.30
N ARG A 7 51.67 -38.73 -29.23
CA ARG A 7 51.61 -37.28 -28.97
C ARG A 7 51.34 -36.57 -30.29
N ASN A 8 50.07 -36.37 -30.65
CA ASN A 8 49.61 -35.32 -31.58
C ASN A 8 48.07 -35.33 -31.74
N SER A 9 47.34 -35.06 -30.65
CA SER A 9 45.88 -34.88 -30.70
C SER A 9 45.37 -33.57 -30.09
N ASN A 10 46.21 -32.80 -29.39
CA ASN A 10 45.77 -31.57 -28.71
C ASN A 10 45.94 -30.27 -29.53
N HIS A 11 46.65 -30.29 -30.66
CA HIS A 11 46.87 -29.07 -31.44
C HIS A 11 45.79 -28.81 -32.51
N LEU A 12 45.17 -29.89 -33.04
CA LEU A 12 44.07 -29.79 -34.01
C LEU A 12 42.74 -29.41 -33.35
N ALA A 13 42.49 -29.82 -32.11
CA ALA A 13 41.27 -29.44 -31.39
C ALA A 13 41.19 -27.93 -31.12
N GLY A 14 42.30 -27.29 -30.72
CA GLY A 14 42.35 -25.85 -30.45
C GLY A 14 42.02 -24.98 -31.67
N LEU A 15 42.55 -25.33 -32.85
CA LEU A 15 42.32 -24.60 -34.10
C LEU A 15 40.86 -24.71 -34.59
N VAL A 16 40.20 -25.84 -34.36
CA VAL A 16 38.79 -26.05 -34.74
C VAL A 16 37.84 -25.24 -33.85
N PHE A 17 38.10 -25.15 -32.54
CA PHE A 17 37.30 -24.34 -31.62
C PHE A 17 37.46 -22.83 -31.89
N GLU A 18 38.65 -22.38 -32.26
CA GLU A 18 38.92 -20.98 -32.57
C GLU A 18 38.27 -20.54 -33.90
N MET A 19 38.33 -21.39 -34.94
CA MET A 19 37.61 -21.14 -36.20
C MET A 19 36.08 -21.14 -36.02
N ALA A 20 35.53 -22.04 -35.20
CA ALA A 20 34.09 -22.07 -34.92
C ALA A 20 33.62 -20.80 -34.17
N ALA A 21 34.44 -20.28 -33.25
CA ALA A 21 34.14 -19.04 -32.53
C ALA A 21 34.19 -17.80 -33.44
N VAL A 22 35.16 -17.74 -34.37
CA VAL A 22 35.27 -16.66 -35.35
C VAL A 22 34.12 -16.69 -36.35
N LEU A 23 33.72 -17.87 -36.84
CA LEU A 23 32.57 -18.04 -37.73
C LEU A 23 31.24 -17.66 -37.04
N LYS A 24 31.07 -18.00 -35.75
CA LYS A 24 29.88 -17.63 -34.97
C LYS A 24 29.80 -16.11 -34.72
N LYS A 25 30.94 -15.44 -34.47
CA LYS A 25 31.00 -13.97 -34.39
C LYS A 25 30.72 -13.30 -35.73
N ARG A 26 31.19 -13.86 -36.84
CA ARG A 26 30.96 -13.31 -38.19
C ARG A 26 29.50 -13.47 -38.63
N ALA A 27 28.88 -14.62 -38.36
CA ALA A 27 27.46 -14.85 -38.61
C ALA A 27 26.56 -13.93 -37.78
N LEU A 28 26.91 -13.66 -36.51
CA LEU A 28 26.18 -12.71 -35.66
C LEU A 28 26.30 -11.26 -36.18
N ALA A 29 27.47 -10.89 -36.72
CA ALA A 29 27.71 -9.57 -37.30
C ALA A 29 26.98 -9.38 -38.64
N GLU A 30 26.87 -10.43 -39.45
CA GLU A 30 26.09 -10.43 -40.69
C GLU A 30 24.58 -10.41 -40.40
N TYR A 31 24.10 -11.18 -39.43
CA TYR A 31 22.71 -11.15 -38.97
C TYR A 31 22.31 -9.75 -38.45
N ASN A 32 23.19 -9.09 -37.68
CA ASN A 32 22.94 -7.73 -37.20
C ASN A 32 23.00 -6.67 -38.33
N LYS A 33 23.75 -6.92 -39.42
CA LYS A 33 23.78 -6.03 -40.59
C LYS A 33 22.52 -6.13 -41.44
N SER A 34 21.88 -7.30 -41.51
CA SER A 34 20.67 -7.52 -42.32
C SER A 34 19.38 -6.89 -41.77
N PHE A 35 19.40 -6.28 -40.56
CA PHE A 35 18.24 -5.61 -39.97
C PHE A 35 18.28 -4.06 -40.02
N GLN A 36 19.20 -3.47 -40.80
CA GLN A 36 19.36 -2.01 -40.90
C GLN A 36 19.04 -1.38 -42.27
N GLU A 37 18.13 -1.97 -43.04
CA GLU A 37 17.53 -1.29 -44.21
C GLU A 37 16.00 -1.24 -44.08
N GLY A 38 15.55 -0.35 -43.20
CA GLY A 38 14.17 0.13 -43.08
C GLY A 38 14.24 1.54 -42.49
N PRO A 39 13.28 2.45 -42.80
CA PRO A 39 13.37 3.84 -42.37
C PRO A 39 13.56 3.87 -40.85
N SER A 40 14.63 4.53 -40.41
CA SER A 40 15.05 4.66 -39.01
C SER A 40 13.83 4.75 -38.09
N SER A 41 13.47 3.63 -37.46
CA SER A 41 12.48 3.61 -36.40
C SER A 41 13.12 4.37 -35.24
N LYS A 42 12.78 5.66 -35.17
CA LYS A 42 13.07 6.50 -34.02
C LYS A 42 12.56 5.73 -32.81
N LYS A 43 13.48 5.17 -32.01
CA LYS A 43 13.13 4.66 -30.69
C LYS A 43 12.43 5.81 -29.98
N LEU A 44 11.13 5.68 -29.79
CA LEU A 44 10.36 6.55 -28.92
C LEU A 44 10.88 6.30 -27.51
N HIS A 45 11.97 6.97 -27.16
CA HIS A 45 12.21 7.28 -25.76
C HIS A 45 11.07 8.21 -25.38
N LEU A 46 10.09 7.67 -24.64
CA LEU A 46 9.15 8.48 -23.89
C LEU A 46 9.93 9.13 -22.74
N VAL A 47 10.80 10.07 -23.08
CA VAL A 47 11.20 11.08 -22.12
C VAL A 47 9.93 11.89 -21.91
N LYS A 48 9.21 11.66 -20.81
CA LYS A 48 8.31 12.67 -20.25
C LYS A 48 9.21 13.89 -20.02
N LYS A 49 9.31 14.78 -21.01
CA LYS A 49 9.76 16.14 -20.76
C LYS A 49 8.82 16.64 -19.66
N PRO A 50 9.33 17.17 -18.53
CA PRO A 50 8.46 17.87 -17.60
C PRO A 50 7.71 18.91 -18.43
N LEU A 51 6.38 18.92 -18.34
CA LEU A 51 5.59 20.02 -18.88
C LEU A 51 5.93 21.25 -18.01
N ILE A 52 7.06 21.88 -18.35
CA ILE A 52 7.49 23.15 -17.78
C ILE A 52 6.42 24.16 -18.20
N GLY A 53 5.49 24.49 -17.29
CA GLY A 53 4.63 25.66 -17.44
C GLY A 53 3.19 25.56 -16.93
N SER A 54 2.66 24.39 -16.55
CA SER A 54 1.32 24.30 -15.93
C SER A 54 1.41 23.58 -14.60
N SER A 55 1.33 24.34 -13.51
CA SER A 55 1.31 23.80 -12.16
C SER A 55 0.07 22.92 -11.96
N ALA A 56 0.17 21.91 -11.09
CA ALA A 56 -0.98 21.08 -10.72
C ALA A 56 -2.19 21.93 -10.28
N ALA A 57 -1.92 23.07 -9.61
CA ALA A 57 -2.92 24.05 -9.20
C ALA A 57 -3.76 24.61 -10.38
N ALA A 58 -3.13 24.85 -11.53
CA ALA A 58 -3.86 25.31 -12.71
C ALA A 58 -4.86 24.27 -13.22
N PHE A 59 -4.49 22.99 -13.20
CA PHE A 59 -5.40 21.89 -13.55
C PHE A 59 -6.51 21.74 -12.51
N VAL A 60 -6.22 21.87 -11.22
CA VAL A 60 -7.26 21.85 -10.17
C VAL A 60 -8.30 22.95 -10.39
N GLY A 61 -7.86 24.15 -10.80
CA GLY A 61 -8.76 25.25 -11.16
C GLY A 61 -9.65 25.01 -12.38
N LEU A 62 -9.43 23.94 -13.16
CA LEU A 62 -10.28 23.58 -14.30
C LEU A 62 -11.36 22.56 -13.94
N LEU A 63 -11.34 21.96 -12.73
CA LEU A 63 -12.33 20.97 -12.31
C LEU A 63 -13.75 21.53 -12.32
N GLU A 64 -13.93 22.78 -11.89
CA GLU A 64 -15.23 23.48 -11.91
C GLU A 64 -15.84 23.62 -13.33
N LYS A 65 -15.01 23.47 -14.38
CA LYS A 65 -15.43 23.61 -15.79
C LYS A 65 -15.74 22.28 -16.45
N CYS A 66 -15.43 21.17 -15.78
CA CYS A 66 -15.66 19.83 -16.31
C CYS A 66 -17.17 19.60 -16.43
N LYS A 67 -17.61 19.06 -17.56
CA LYS A 67 -19.04 18.79 -17.83
C LYS A 67 -19.45 17.35 -17.57
N SER A 68 -18.47 16.48 -17.35
CA SER A 68 -18.67 15.07 -17.04
C SER A 68 -17.62 14.57 -16.07
N SER A 69 -17.97 13.52 -15.34
CA SER A 69 -17.06 12.82 -14.42
C SER A 69 -15.87 12.18 -15.15
N ASP A 70 -16.01 11.81 -16.43
CA ASP A 70 -14.88 11.32 -17.24
C ASP A 70 -13.86 12.44 -17.52
N GLU A 71 -14.33 13.63 -17.89
CA GLU A 71 -13.46 14.79 -18.09
C GLU A 71 -12.74 15.17 -16.78
N ALA A 72 -13.47 15.18 -15.66
CA ALA A 72 -12.91 15.38 -14.34
C ALA A 72 -11.85 14.32 -14.00
N LEU A 73 -12.13 13.04 -14.25
CA LEU A 73 -11.19 11.96 -13.98
C LEU A 73 -9.89 12.11 -14.79
N GLN A 74 -9.98 12.42 -16.08
CA GLN A 74 -8.80 12.66 -16.92
C GLN A 74 -7.95 13.82 -16.38
N LEU A 75 -8.61 14.88 -15.89
CA LEU A 75 -7.94 16.03 -15.31
C LEU A 75 -7.26 15.67 -13.98
N LEU A 76 -7.91 14.89 -13.10
CA LEU A 76 -7.32 14.40 -11.85
C LEU A 76 -6.14 13.44 -12.07
N LEU A 77 -6.20 12.60 -13.10
CA LEU A 77 -5.07 11.77 -13.51
C LEU A 77 -3.89 12.62 -13.97
N ARG A 78 -4.16 13.69 -14.72
CA ARG A 78 -3.12 14.64 -15.15
C ARG A 78 -2.51 15.42 -13.99
N ILE A 79 -3.31 15.81 -13.00
CA ILE A 79 -2.82 16.41 -11.74
C ILE A 79 -1.84 15.45 -11.05
N SER A 80 -2.21 14.17 -10.96
CA SER A 80 -1.37 13.12 -10.35
C SER A 80 -0.05 12.92 -11.11
N ASP A 81 -0.08 12.95 -12.44
CA ASP A 81 1.12 12.85 -13.28
C ASP A 81 2.09 14.04 -13.16
N CYS A 82 1.59 15.20 -12.71
CA CYS A 82 2.30 16.46 -12.64
C CYS A 82 2.19 17.08 -11.23
N LEU A 83 2.27 16.26 -10.19
CA LEU A 83 2.03 16.64 -8.79
C LEU A 83 3.11 17.61 -8.25
N GLN A 84 3.04 18.86 -8.70
CA GLN A 84 3.91 19.94 -8.27
C GLN A 84 3.04 21.16 -7.97
N PHE A 85 2.95 21.47 -6.68
CA PHE A 85 2.28 22.65 -6.16
C PHE A 85 3.32 23.63 -5.62
N GLN A 86 3.09 24.92 -5.82
CA GLN A 86 3.74 25.94 -5.00
C GLN A 86 3.09 25.90 -3.62
N GLU A 87 3.86 26.16 -2.56
CA GLU A 87 3.34 26.11 -1.18
C GLU A 87 2.10 27.00 -0.98
N SER A 88 2.07 28.16 -1.66
CA SER A 88 0.94 29.10 -1.65
C SER A 88 -0.36 28.53 -2.23
N ASP A 89 -0.26 27.53 -3.11
CA ASP A 89 -1.39 27.04 -3.90
C ASP A 89 -2.01 25.77 -3.28
N VAL A 90 -1.32 25.13 -2.32
CA VAL A 90 -1.72 23.84 -1.76
C VAL A 90 -3.07 23.94 -1.06
N GLU A 91 -3.28 24.94 -0.22
CA GLU A 91 -4.52 25.10 0.54
C GLU A 91 -5.73 25.35 -0.37
N GLU A 92 -5.57 26.23 -1.37
CA GLU A 92 -6.63 26.49 -2.36
C GLU A 92 -6.92 25.24 -3.19
N ALA A 93 -5.89 24.46 -3.56
CA ALA A 93 -6.06 23.22 -4.30
C ALA A 93 -6.86 22.17 -3.50
N ILE A 94 -6.55 21.99 -2.22
CA ILE A 94 -7.26 21.08 -1.32
C ILE A 94 -8.74 21.48 -1.24
N LYS A 95 -9.00 22.78 -1.08
CA LYS A 95 -10.38 23.32 -1.02
C LYS A 95 -11.16 23.03 -2.30
N LYS A 96 -10.61 23.33 -3.48
CA LYS A 96 -11.27 23.07 -4.78
C LYS A 96 -11.52 21.57 -5.00
N LEU A 97 -10.58 20.73 -4.60
CA LEU A 97 -10.76 19.28 -4.64
C LEU A 97 -11.88 18.81 -3.69
N SER A 98 -12.01 19.39 -2.49
CA SER A 98 -13.10 19.11 -1.55
C SER A 98 -14.46 19.49 -2.14
N GLU A 99 -14.56 20.70 -2.68
CA GLU A 99 -15.78 21.20 -3.33
C GLU A 99 -16.20 20.32 -4.52
N HIS A 100 -15.23 19.88 -5.32
CA HIS A 100 -15.51 18.97 -6.42
C HIS A 100 -15.93 17.58 -5.93
N PHE A 101 -15.29 17.05 -4.87
CA PHE A 101 -15.70 15.78 -4.26
C PHE A 101 -17.17 15.80 -3.82
N GLN A 102 -17.61 16.89 -3.19
CA GLN A 102 -18.97 17.00 -2.63
C GLN A 102 -20.05 17.08 -3.70
N SER A 103 -19.72 17.59 -4.90
CA SER A 103 -20.65 17.74 -6.02
C SER A 103 -20.60 16.56 -7.01
N GLU A 104 -19.63 15.66 -6.87
CA GLU A 104 -19.39 14.56 -7.80
C GLU A 104 -20.17 13.29 -7.41
N GLU A 105 -20.91 12.75 -8.38
CA GLU A 105 -21.71 11.53 -8.19
C GLU A 105 -20.83 10.28 -8.33
N GLU A 106 -19.87 10.30 -9.26
CA GLU A 106 -19.08 9.13 -9.62
C GLU A 106 -18.04 8.77 -8.56
N SER A 107 -18.22 7.60 -7.96
CA SER A 107 -17.34 7.10 -6.89
C SER A 107 -15.87 7.00 -7.29
N VAL A 108 -15.56 6.74 -8.57
CA VAL A 108 -14.19 6.63 -9.07
C VAL A 108 -13.46 7.97 -9.02
N VAL A 109 -14.15 9.06 -9.33
CA VAL A 109 -13.59 10.42 -9.27
C VAL A 109 -13.34 10.80 -7.81
N ARG A 110 -14.32 10.57 -6.93
CA ARG A 110 -14.18 10.78 -5.48
C ARG A 110 -13.03 9.98 -4.87
N VAL A 111 -12.86 8.71 -5.26
CA VAL A 111 -11.69 7.89 -4.89
C VAL A 111 -10.39 8.54 -5.35
N LYS A 112 -10.33 9.04 -6.60
CA LYS A 112 -9.10 9.66 -7.12
C LYS A 112 -8.76 10.97 -6.40
N ILE A 113 -9.76 11.75 -5.98
CA ILE A 113 -9.54 12.95 -5.16
C ILE A 113 -8.91 12.58 -3.81
N LEU A 114 -9.43 11.57 -3.11
CA LEU A 114 -8.84 11.10 -1.85
C LEU A 114 -7.44 10.52 -2.02
N TRP A 115 -7.13 9.96 -3.19
CA TRP A 115 -5.78 9.53 -3.56
C TRP A 115 -4.85 10.75 -3.69
N LEU A 116 -5.29 11.80 -4.38
CA LEU A 116 -4.54 13.05 -4.49
C LEU A 116 -4.33 13.75 -3.14
N TYR A 117 -5.30 13.70 -2.23
CA TYR A 117 -5.10 14.19 -0.84
C TYR A 117 -3.93 13.50 -0.18
N CYS A 118 -3.80 12.19 -0.40
CA CYS A 118 -2.68 11.42 0.11
C CYS A 118 -1.36 11.90 -0.50
N ASP A 119 -1.27 11.99 -1.84
CA ASP A 119 -0.02 12.39 -2.48
C ASP A 119 0.36 13.85 -2.15
N ILE A 120 -0.60 14.76 -2.13
CA ILE A 120 -0.36 16.17 -1.76
C ILE A 120 0.24 16.22 -0.35
N GLY A 121 -0.34 15.49 0.61
CA GLY A 121 0.19 15.45 1.98
C GLY A 121 1.58 14.85 2.07
N LEU A 122 1.90 13.84 1.25
CA LEU A 122 3.17 13.10 1.34
C LEU A 122 4.30 13.70 0.49
N GLU A 123 3.99 14.40 -0.60
CA GLU A 123 4.97 14.80 -1.61
C GLU A 123 5.11 16.32 -1.74
N CYS A 124 4.10 17.12 -1.35
CA CYS A 124 4.14 18.57 -1.54
C CYS A 124 4.70 19.29 -0.30
N PRO A 125 5.76 20.11 -0.45
CA PRO A 125 6.21 21.01 0.61
C PRO A 125 5.08 21.95 1.06
N GLY A 126 5.05 22.26 2.36
CA GLY A 126 4.04 23.14 2.95
C GLY A 126 2.64 22.52 3.13
N ALA A 127 2.43 21.25 2.73
CA ALA A 127 1.14 20.59 2.93
C ALA A 127 0.81 20.42 4.42
N ASN A 128 -0.36 20.90 4.84
CA ASN A 128 -0.85 20.75 6.20
C ASN A 128 -1.55 19.38 6.35
N LEU A 129 -0.82 18.40 6.89
CA LEU A 129 -1.32 17.04 7.13
C LEU A 129 -2.54 17.00 8.04
N ASN A 130 -2.59 17.82 9.09
CA ASN A 130 -3.75 17.86 9.99
C ASN A 130 -5.00 18.32 9.23
N ASN A 131 -4.90 19.36 8.41
CA ASN A 131 -6.01 19.83 7.60
C ASN A 131 -6.50 18.75 6.62
N LEU A 132 -5.58 18.08 5.91
CA LEU A 132 -5.93 16.99 4.99
C LEU A 132 -6.62 15.82 5.70
N ILE A 133 -6.18 15.49 6.91
CA ILE A 133 -6.80 14.44 7.73
C ILE A 133 -8.22 14.85 8.15
N GLU A 134 -8.40 16.07 8.67
CA GLU A 134 -9.73 16.56 9.07
C GLU A 134 -10.71 16.60 7.89
N GLU A 135 -10.26 17.12 6.74
CA GLU A 135 -11.06 17.14 5.53
C GLU A 135 -11.38 15.71 5.06
N THR A 136 -10.42 14.79 5.10
CA THR A 136 -10.69 13.39 4.75
C THR A 136 -11.75 12.77 5.67
N ILE A 137 -11.67 12.99 6.99
CA ILE A 137 -12.68 12.53 7.96
C ILE A 137 -14.05 13.14 7.63
N HIS A 138 -14.07 14.44 7.32
CA HIS A 138 -15.29 15.17 6.99
C HIS A 138 -15.97 14.58 5.74
N LEU A 139 -15.21 14.38 4.66
CA LEU A 139 -15.71 13.88 3.38
C LEU A 139 -16.28 12.46 3.48
N ILE A 140 -15.66 11.57 4.27
CA ILE A 140 -16.14 10.18 4.40
C ILE A 140 -17.26 10.00 5.44
N LYS A 141 -17.54 10.99 6.29
CA LYS A 141 -18.51 10.86 7.39
C LYS A 141 -19.92 10.48 6.94
N ASN A 142 -20.37 11.03 5.81
CA ASN A 142 -21.70 10.79 5.23
C ASN A 142 -21.62 10.08 3.87
N GLU A 143 -20.46 9.50 3.55
CA GLU A 143 -20.27 8.78 2.29
C GLU A 143 -21.06 7.47 2.28
N THR A 144 -21.54 7.07 1.11
CA THR A 144 -22.33 5.84 0.91
C THR A 144 -21.59 4.80 0.08
N SER A 145 -20.61 5.22 -0.74
CA SER A 145 -19.82 4.30 -1.53
C SER A 145 -18.74 3.63 -0.70
N HIS A 146 -18.85 2.31 -0.52
CA HIS A 146 -17.84 1.52 0.19
C HIS A 146 -16.43 1.68 -0.38
N LYS A 147 -16.29 1.90 -1.69
CA LYS A 147 -14.97 2.13 -2.33
C LYS A 147 -14.37 3.46 -1.89
N VAL A 148 -15.20 4.50 -1.78
CA VAL A 148 -14.78 5.84 -1.36
C VAL A 148 -14.42 5.83 0.13
N ILE A 149 -15.25 5.21 0.98
CA ILE A 149 -14.95 5.04 2.41
C ILE A 149 -13.64 4.28 2.60
N ALA A 150 -13.47 3.12 1.95
CA ALA A 150 -12.26 2.33 2.04
C ALA A 150 -11.01 3.10 1.59
N GLN A 151 -11.12 3.92 0.52
CA GLN A 151 -10.03 4.79 0.10
C GLN A 151 -9.75 5.90 1.11
N GLY A 152 -10.78 6.54 1.69
CA GLY A 152 -10.57 7.57 2.69
C GLY A 152 -9.89 7.03 3.95
N ILE A 153 -10.30 5.86 4.45
CA ILE A 153 -9.61 5.18 5.54
C ILE A 153 -8.15 4.88 5.15
N ALA A 154 -7.89 4.40 3.92
CA ALA A 154 -6.52 4.19 3.45
C ALA A 154 -5.68 5.49 3.37
N THR A 155 -6.30 6.60 2.99
CA THR A 155 -5.67 7.93 3.03
C THR A 155 -5.34 8.35 4.47
N LEU A 156 -6.26 8.14 5.42
CA LEU A 156 -6.04 8.41 6.83
C LEU A 156 -4.89 7.59 7.44
N ILE A 157 -4.77 6.31 7.08
CA ILE A 157 -3.63 5.47 7.50
C ILE A 157 -2.31 6.11 7.08
N LYS A 158 -2.17 6.42 5.79
CA LYS A 158 -0.94 6.96 5.22
C LYS A 158 -0.58 8.32 5.78
N LEU A 159 -1.53 9.25 5.87
CA LEU A 159 -1.28 10.58 6.41
C LEU A 159 -1.04 10.54 7.93
N GLY A 160 -1.83 9.75 8.67
CA GLY A 160 -1.71 9.59 10.11
C GLY A 160 -0.37 8.98 10.53
N SER A 161 0.20 8.07 9.74
CA SER A 161 1.52 7.49 10.01
C SER A 161 2.66 8.51 10.07
N ARG A 162 2.48 9.70 9.46
CA ARG A 162 3.45 10.81 9.53
C ARG A 162 3.35 11.64 10.80
N LEU A 163 2.28 11.45 11.58
CA LEU A 163 1.97 12.19 12.82
C LEU A 163 1.88 11.24 14.02
N SER A 164 2.66 10.16 14.02
CA SER A 164 2.58 9.07 15.02
C SER A 164 2.76 9.51 16.47
N GLU A 165 3.41 10.66 16.70
CA GLU A 165 3.62 11.23 18.05
C GLU A 165 2.36 11.89 18.63
N ASP A 166 1.39 12.27 17.78
CA ASP A 166 0.13 12.86 18.24
C ASP A 166 -0.87 11.77 18.65
N LYS A 167 -0.75 11.31 19.90
CA LYS A 167 -1.63 10.28 20.47
C LYS A 167 -3.11 10.68 20.47
N THR A 168 -3.43 11.97 20.56
CA THR A 168 -4.81 12.47 20.54
C THR A 168 -5.41 12.28 19.15
N LEU A 169 -4.67 12.69 18.12
CA LEU A 169 -5.04 12.45 16.73
C LEU A 169 -5.20 10.95 16.45
N MET A 170 -4.23 10.14 16.86
CA MET A 170 -4.25 8.69 16.66
C MET A 170 -5.49 8.04 17.30
N ASN A 171 -5.83 8.39 18.54
CA ASN A 171 -7.04 7.91 19.21
C ASN A 171 -8.31 8.31 18.44
N ARG A 172 -8.36 9.53 17.90
CA ARG A 172 -9.48 9.97 17.07
C ARG A 172 -9.59 9.18 15.77
N LEU A 173 -8.47 8.89 15.10
CA LEU A 173 -8.44 8.07 13.89
C LEU A 173 -8.90 6.63 14.17
N VAL A 174 -8.49 6.05 15.30
CA VAL A 174 -8.99 4.74 15.78
C VAL A 174 -10.50 4.79 16.00
N ALA A 175 -11.04 5.85 16.60
CA ALA A 175 -12.49 6.01 16.78
C ALA A 175 -13.23 6.06 15.43
N VAL A 176 -12.71 6.82 14.45
CA VAL A 176 -13.28 6.88 13.08
C VAL A 176 -13.30 5.49 12.44
N ALA A 177 -12.22 4.71 12.55
CA ALA A 177 -12.20 3.33 12.04
C ALA A 177 -13.23 2.44 12.74
N ARG A 178 -13.35 2.52 14.08
CA ARG A 178 -14.34 1.75 14.84
C ARG A 178 -15.78 2.07 14.41
N ASP A 179 -16.09 3.33 14.17
CA ASP A 179 -17.43 3.75 13.72
C ASP A 179 -17.77 3.21 12.32
N ASN A 180 -16.76 3.00 11.47
CA ASN A 180 -16.91 2.47 10.11
C ASN A 180 -16.87 0.93 10.04
N LEU A 181 -16.49 0.21 11.11
CA LEU A 181 -16.48 -1.26 11.13
C LEU A 181 -17.87 -1.89 10.95
N LYS A 182 -18.94 -1.14 11.20
CA LYS A 182 -20.33 -1.55 10.99
C LYS A 182 -20.74 -1.62 9.50
N ASP A 183 -19.90 -1.13 8.60
CA ASP A 183 -20.13 -1.19 7.16
C ASP A 183 -20.28 -2.65 6.68
N THR A 184 -21.06 -2.90 5.65
CA THR A 184 -21.33 -4.26 5.14
C THR A 184 -20.20 -4.80 4.26
N SER A 185 -19.38 -3.92 3.68
CA SER A 185 -18.27 -4.25 2.80
C SER A 185 -17.07 -4.76 3.57
N HIS A 186 -16.59 -5.94 3.17
CA HIS A 186 -15.33 -6.48 3.68
C HIS A 186 -14.15 -5.53 3.43
N GLN A 187 -14.18 -4.72 2.35
CA GLN A 187 -13.08 -3.80 2.02
C GLN A 187 -12.97 -2.68 3.07
N VAL A 188 -14.11 -2.12 3.48
CA VAL A 188 -14.16 -1.08 4.52
C VAL A 188 -13.70 -1.68 5.86
N LYS A 189 -14.23 -2.85 6.23
CA LYS A 189 -13.82 -3.55 7.46
C LYS A 189 -12.32 -3.81 7.49
N CYS A 190 -11.75 -4.37 6.42
CA CYS A 190 -10.31 -4.64 6.35
C CYS A 190 -9.49 -3.36 6.54
N ARG A 191 -9.85 -2.26 5.85
CA ARG A 191 -9.16 -0.97 6.00
C ARG A 191 -9.27 -0.40 7.41
N CYS A 192 -10.42 -0.57 8.08
CA CYS A 192 -10.60 -0.11 9.45
C CYS A 192 -9.74 -0.92 10.44
N LEU A 193 -9.69 -2.25 10.30
CA LEU A 193 -8.83 -3.11 11.12
C LEU A 193 -7.35 -2.76 10.91
N GLN A 194 -6.94 -2.56 9.65
CA GLN A 194 -5.61 -2.10 9.29
C GLN A 194 -5.27 -0.78 9.99
N LEU A 195 -6.15 0.23 9.91
CA LEU A 195 -5.96 1.53 10.57
C LEU A 195 -5.78 1.37 12.07
N ILE A 196 -6.64 0.60 12.73
CA ILE A 196 -6.54 0.35 14.17
C ILE A 196 -5.17 -0.24 14.50
N SER A 197 -4.72 -1.25 13.75
CA SER A 197 -3.44 -1.90 14.03
C SER A 197 -2.22 -1.03 13.79
N GLU A 198 -2.26 -0.14 12.79
CA GLU A 198 -1.13 0.71 12.41
C GLU A 198 -1.06 1.99 13.25
N LEU A 199 -2.21 2.54 13.67
CA LEU A 199 -2.28 3.85 14.31
C LEU A 199 -2.68 3.82 15.78
N TYR A 200 -3.11 2.68 16.35
CA TYR A 200 -3.39 2.61 17.78
C TYR A 200 -2.16 3.03 18.60
N PRO A 201 -2.28 3.98 19.56
CA PRO A 201 -1.17 4.41 20.40
C PRO A 201 -0.69 3.29 21.32
N ILE A 202 0.55 2.83 21.11
CA ILE A 202 1.17 1.83 21.98
C ILE A 202 1.95 2.54 23.08
N CYS A 203 1.68 2.15 24.33
CA CYS A 203 2.46 2.56 25.48
C CYS A 203 3.32 1.37 25.96
N PRO A 204 4.61 1.58 26.27
CA PRO A 204 5.43 0.54 26.91
C PRO A 204 4.74 0.00 28.17
N GLU A 205 4.83 -1.30 28.41
CA GLU A 205 4.14 -1.94 29.55
C GLU A 205 4.50 -1.32 30.90
N ALA A 206 5.77 -0.93 31.08
CA ALA A 206 6.25 -0.30 32.30
C ALA A 206 5.53 1.02 32.65
N ASP A 207 4.99 1.69 31.63
CA ASP A 207 4.35 3.01 31.74
C ASP A 207 2.82 2.96 31.63
N ARG A 208 2.22 1.76 31.50
CA ARG A 208 0.76 1.63 31.35
C ARG A 208 0.03 1.79 32.69
N THR A 209 -0.98 2.64 32.69
CA THR A 209 -1.99 2.63 33.75
C THR A 209 -2.96 1.46 33.57
N ALA A 210 -3.77 1.18 34.59
CA ALA A 210 -4.82 0.17 34.50
C ALA A 210 -5.83 0.47 33.38
N GLU A 211 -6.19 1.75 33.17
CA GLU A 211 -7.08 2.13 32.08
C GLU A 211 -6.45 1.87 30.70
N MET A 212 -5.16 2.17 30.54
CA MET A 212 -4.45 1.94 29.27
C MET A 212 -4.37 0.45 28.92
N THR A 213 -4.16 -0.40 29.92
CA THR A 213 -4.19 -1.86 29.73
C THR A 213 -5.57 -2.35 29.34
N ALA A 214 -6.63 -1.87 30.02
CA ALA A 214 -8.01 -2.23 29.66
C ALA A 214 -8.38 -1.79 28.23
N GLU A 215 -7.97 -0.60 27.80
CA GLU A 215 -8.18 -0.14 26.42
C GLU A 215 -7.41 -1.00 25.40
N ALA A 216 -6.17 -1.41 25.72
CA ALA A 216 -5.42 -2.32 24.86
C ALA A 216 -6.11 -3.68 24.73
N ASP A 217 -6.63 -4.23 25.84
CA ASP A 217 -7.39 -5.48 25.85
C ASP A 217 -8.68 -5.37 25.02
N ILE A 218 -9.37 -4.22 25.06
CA ILE A 218 -10.54 -3.95 24.21
C ILE A 218 -10.16 -3.98 22.73
N ILE A 219 -9.02 -3.41 22.35
CA ILE A 219 -8.53 -3.45 20.96
C ILE A 219 -8.17 -4.88 20.54
N VAL A 220 -7.42 -5.62 21.35
CA VAL A 220 -7.07 -7.02 21.06
C VAL A 220 -8.30 -7.89 20.94
N LYS A 221 -9.28 -7.71 21.85
CA LYS A 221 -10.56 -8.41 21.79
C LYS A 221 -11.34 -8.06 20.52
N LEU A 222 -11.44 -6.78 20.17
CA LEU A 222 -12.10 -6.34 18.94
C LEU A 222 -11.51 -7.04 17.71
N LEU A 223 -10.18 -7.07 17.58
CA LEU A 223 -9.53 -7.75 16.46
C LEU A 223 -9.77 -9.27 16.52
N SER A 224 -9.71 -9.86 17.71
CA SER A 224 -10.00 -11.30 17.90
C SER A 224 -11.43 -11.64 17.49
N ASP A 225 -12.42 -10.80 17.82
CA ASP A 225 -13.81 -10.99 17.41
C ASP A 225 -13.95 -10.94 15.87
N TYR A 226 -13.28 -10.00 15.20
CA TYR A 226 -13.27 -9.91 13.73
C TYR A 226 -12.52 -11.05 13.03
N SER A 227 -11.65 -11.76 13.74
CA SER A 227 -11.01 -12.96 13.20
C SER A 227 -11.96 -14.15 13.07
N ASN A 228 -13.21 -14.04 13.56
CA ASN A 228 -14.31 -14.97 13.34
C ASN A 228 -15.35 -14.48 12.30
N ALA A 229 -15.04 -13.42 11.55
CA ALA A 229 -15.96 -12.89 10.54
C ALA A 229 -16.31 -13.92 9.44
N GLU A 230 -17.50 -13.79 8.86
CA GLU A 230 -17.95 -14.66 7.75
C GLU A 230 -17.00 -14.59 6.54
N ASP A 231 -16.53 -13.39 6.21
CA ASP A 231 -15.61 -13.15 5.09
C ASP A 231 -14.16 -13.45 5.48
N ALA A 232 -13.53 -14.39 4.77
CA ALA A 232 -12.15 -14.81 5.03
C ALA A 232 -11.12 -13.69 4.91
N ARG A 233 -11.39 -12.65 4.11
CA ARG A 233 -10.50 -11.48 3.98
C ARG A 233 -10.50 -10.64 5.25
N VAL A 234 -11.66 -10.52 5.89
CA VAL A 234 -11.78 -9.82 7.18
C VAL A 234 -11.11 -10.63 8.28
N ARG A 235 -11.29 -11.96 8.30
CA ARG A 235 -10.57 -12.84 9.24
C ARG A 235 -9.05 -12.72 9.10
N CYS A 236 -8.56 -12.80 7.86
CA CYS A 236 -7.14 -12.64 7.55
C CYS A 236 -6.61 -11.27 8.02
N GLU A 237 -7.33 -10.18 7.72
CA GLU A 237 -6.90 -8.84 8.12
C GLU A 237 -6.91 -8.65 9.64
N ALA A 238 -7.85 -9.26 10.35
CA ALA A 238 -7.90 -9.24 11.80
C ALA A 238 -6.68 -9.92 12.43
N PHE A 239 -6.28 -11.10 11.94
CA PHE A 239 -5.05 -11.74 12.41
C PHE A 239 -3.79 -10.95 12.02
N LYS A 240 -3.75 -10.36 10.82
CA LYS A 240 -2.64 -9.45 10.44
C LYS A 240 -2.57 -8.26 11.36
N SER A 241 -3.71 -7.69 11.74
CA SER A 241 -3.81 -6.56 12.65
C SER A 241 -3.26 -6.90 14.05
N LEU A 242 -3.55 -8.09 14.56
CA LEU A 242 -2.95 -8.58 15.81
C LEU A 242 -1.42 -8.71 15.71
N LEU A 243 -0.93 -9.24 14.59
CA LEU A 243 0.51 -9.36 14.33
C LEU A 243 1.19 -7.98 14.28
N VAL A 244 0.60 -7.01 13.56
CA VAL A 244 1.12 -5.64 13.46
C VAL A 244 1.17 -4.95 14.82
N LEU A 245 0.13 -5.10 15.66
CA LEU A 245 0.16 -4.56 17.02
C LEU A 245 1.31 -5.16 17.83
N HIS A 246 1.56 -6.46 17.70
CA HIS A 246 2.68 -7.11 18.36
C HIS A 246 4.03 -6.59 17.88
N GLU A 247 4.23 -6.49 16.57
CA GLU A 247 5.46 -5.97 15.96
C GLU A 247 5.75 -4.53 16.40
N ARG A 248 4.71 -3.74 16.68
CA ARG A 248 4.81 -2.38 17.21
C ARG A 248 4.99 -2.32 18.73
N GLY A 249 5.09 -3.46 19.43
CA GLY A 249 5.41 -3.55 20.86
C GLY A 249 4.24 -3.84 21.79
N LEU A 250 3.06 -4.19 21.27
CA LEU A 250 1.95 -4.66 22.11
C LEU A 250 2.15 -6.14 22.50
N THR A 251 2.13 -6.44 23.78
CA THR A 251 2.05 -7.84 24.22
C THR A 251 0.66 -8.40 23.99
N LEU A 252 0.59 -9.47 23.20
CA LEU A 252 -0.60 -10.30 23.07
C LEU A 252 -0.65 -11.31 24.21
N SER A 253 -1.82 -11.48 24.82
CA SER A 253 -2.06 -12.45 25.89
C SER A 253 -2.04 -13.88 25.36
N ALA A 254 -1.58 -14.83 26.18
CA ALA A 254 -1.67 -16.26 25.87
C ALA A 254 -3.11 -16.77 25.65
N GLN A 255 -4.12 -16.04 26.15
CA GLN A 255 -5.53 -16.42 26.04
C GLN A 255 -6.02 -16.54 24.59
N ILE A 256 -5.37 -15.88 23.62
CA ILE A 256 -5.74 -15.98 22.21
C ILE A 256 -5.13 -17.21 21.52
N TYR A 257 -4.25 -17.96 22.19
CA TYR A 257 -3.48 -19.03 21.57
C TYR A 257 -4.37 -20.14 20.99
N GLU A 258 -5.31 -20.67 21.77
CA GLU A 258 -6.25 -21.71 21.29
C GLU A 258 -7.08 -21.22 20.10
N HIS A 259 -7.53 -19.97 20.17
CA HIS A 259 -8.29 -19.32 19.11
C HIS A 259 -7.48 -19.21 17.80
N VAL A 260 -6.22 -18.81 17.89
CA VAL A 260 -5.31 -18.77 16.74
C VAL A 260 -5.00 -20.18 16.22
N CYS A 261 -4.83 -21.17 17.10
CA CYS A 261 -4.61 -22.56 16.68
C CYS A 261 -5.79 -23.13 15.92
N ALA A 262 -7.03 -22.82 16.33
CA ALA A 262 -8.23 -23.23 15.62
C ALA A 262 -8.25 -22.71 14.17
N ALA A 263 -7.75 -21.49 13.95
CA ALA A 263 -7.65 -20.88 12.62
C ALA A 263 -6.62 -21.54 11.68
N LEU A 264 -5.75 -22.44 12.18
CA LEU A 264 -4.92 -23.30 11.32
C LEU A 264 -5.77 -24.27 10.48
N SER A 265 -7.01 -24.52 10.88
CA SER A 265 -7.96 -25.35 10.14
C SER A 265 -8.95 -24.53 9.29
N ASP A 266 -8.73 -23.21 9.14
CA ASP A 266 -9.60 -22.36 8.31
C ASP A 266 -9.62 -22.84 6.85
N ASP A 267 -10.78 -22.74 6.19
CA ASP A 267 -10.97 -23.15 4.80
C ASP A 267 -10.03 -22.39 3.82
N TYR A 268 -9.64 -21.17 4.17
CA TYR A 268 -8.86 -20.29 3.31
C TYR A 268 -7.39 -20.24 3.70
N GLU A 269 -6.51 -20.49 2.71
CA GLU A 269 -5.07 -20.48 2.89
C GLU A 269 -4.52 -19.17 3.46
N ILE A 270 -5.07 -18.03 3.02
CA ILE A 270 -4.65 -16.70 3.48
C ILE A 270 -4.86 -16.50 4.99
N VAL A 271 -5.83 -17.20 5.59
CA VAL A 271 -6.08 -17.13 7.04
C VAL A 271 -5.09 -18.04 7.75
N ARG A 272 -4.93 -19.28 7.27
CA ARG A 272 -3.99 -20.27 7.83
C ARG A 272 -2.55 -19.74 7.85
N GLU A 273 -2.12 -19.06 6.79
CA GLU A 273 -0.76 -18.49 6.70
C GLU A 273 -0.48 -17.50 7.83
N VAL A 274 -1.41 -16.59 8.11
CA VAL A 274 -1.24 -15.58 9.15
C VAL A 274 -1.43 -16.19 10.54
N ALA A 275 -2.36 -17.13 10.70
CA ALA A 275 -2.54 -17.88 11.94
C ALA A 275 -1.26 -18.62 12.32
N LEU A 276 -0.58 -19.27 11.36
CA LEU A 276 0.70 -19.96 11.60
C LEU A 276 1.79 -19.01 12.14
N LYS A 277 1.87 -17.78 11.64
CA LYS A 277 2.81 -16.76 12.13
C LYS A 277 2.50 -16.38 13.59
N LEU A 278 1.22 -16.23 13.92
CA LEU A 278 0.79 -15.94 15.29
C LEU A 278 1.01 -17.12 16.25
N VAL A 279 0.76 -18.37 15.82
CA VAL A 279 1.09 -19.57 16.63
C VAL A 279 2.57 -19.61 16.93
N TRP A 280 3.43 -19.42 15.92
CA TRP A 280 4.88 -19.40 16.12
C TRP A 280 5.30 -18.32 17.12
N LEU A 281 4.75 -17.11 16.98
CA LEU A 281 5.02 -15.97 17.87
C LEU A 281 4.60 -16.28 19.31
N LEU A 282 3.36 -16.74 19.50
CA LEU A 282 2.81 -17.01 20.83
C LEU A 282 3.49 -18.21 21.48
N GLY A 283 3.79 -19.27 20.73
CA GLY A 283 4.45 -20.45 21.26
C GLY A 283 5.90 -20.20 21.69
N ASN A 284 6.61 -19.28 21.01
CA ASN A 284 7.92 -18.83 21.49
C ASN A 284 7.83 -18.00 22.77
N LYS A 285 6.73 -17.26 22.96
CA LYS A 285 6.53 -16.38 24.12
C LYS A 285 5.98 -17.13 25.34
N TYR A 286 5.12 -18.11 25.11
CA TYR A 286 4.38 -18.87 26.12
C TYR A 286 4.47 -20.38 25.85
N PRO A 287 5.67 -20.98 25.97
CA PRO A 287 5.89 -22.38 25.62
C PRO A 287 5.03 -23.37 26.41
N GLU A 288 4.64 -23.01 27.63
CA GLU A 288 3.76 -23.81 28.50
C GLU A 288 2.34 -23.99 27.96
N ASN A 289 1.90 -23.12 27.03
CA ASN A 289 0.58 -23.21 26.42
C ASN A 289 0.60 -23.99 25.10
N CYS A 290 1.73 -24.59 24.72
CA CYS A 290 1.89 -25.37 23.49
C CYS A 290 1.56 -26.87 23.64
N GLU A 291 0.99 -27.29 24.78
CA GLU A 291 0.64 -28.68 25.08
C GLU A 291 -0.71 -29.12 24.48
#